data_AF-A0A2H9MQZ6-F1
#
_entry.id   AF-A0A2H9MQZ6-F1
#
_cell.length_a   1.000
_cell.length_b   1.000
_cell.length_c   1.000
_cell.angle_alpha   90.00
_cell.angle_beta   90.00
_cell.angle_gamma   90.00
#
_symmetry.space_group_name_H-M   'P 1'
#
loop_
_entity.id
_entity.type
_entity.pdbx_description
1 polymer ?
#
loop_
_entity_poly.entity_id
_entity_poly.type
_entity_poly.pdbx_seq_one_letter_code
_entity_poly.pdbx_strand_id
1 'polypeptide(L)'
;MIFVLLLLSIGFTSYSFAQVDDKLVVLHTNLGNITIEFFPQDAPNHVTNFIKLAESGFYDGTLFHRIIPNFMIQGGDPNTKNSEESTWGTGGPGEFLDAEF
;
A
#
# COMPACT_ATOMS: atom_id res chain seq x y z
N MET A 1 -34.42 -42.86 37.76
CA MET A 1 -35.39 -41.78 37.43
C MET A 1 -34.56 -40.57 37.00
N ILE A 2 -34.17 -40.43 35.73
CA ILE A 2 -34.92 -39.85 34.59
C ILE A 2 -35.01 -38.30 34.66
N PHE A 3 -34.67 -37.65 33.52
CA PHE A 3 -34.60 -36.22 33.14
C PHE A 3 -33.24 -35.51 33.40
N VAL A 4 -32.55 -34.85 32.46
CA VAL A 4 -32.79 -34.54 31.03
C VAL A 4 -31.46 -34.16 30.38
N LEU A 5 -31.26 -34.53 29.11
CA LEU A 5 -30.22 -34.00 28.25
C LEU A 5 -30.34 -32.47 28.14
N LEU A 6 -29.32 -31.72 28.56
CA LEU A 6 -29.10 -30.37 28.03
C LEU A 6 -28.00 -30.48 26.98
N LEU A 7 -28.42 -30.73 25.73
CA LEU A 7 -27.60 -30.49 24.54
C LEU A 7 -27.22 -29.01 24.56
N LEU A 8 -25.99 -28.70 24.96
CA LEU A 8 -25.37 -27.40 24.66
C LEU A 8 -25.19 -27.36 23.15
N SER A 9 -26.25 -26.95 22.46
CA SER A 9 -26.22 -26.43 21.11
C SER A 9 -25.47 -25.10 21.21
N ILE A 10 -24.13 -25.18 21.28
CA ILE A 10 -23.28 -24.05 20.95
C ILE A 10 -23.55 -23.83 19.47
N GLY A 11 -24.45 -22.88 19.22
CA GLY A 11 -24.78 -22.45 17.88
C GLY A 11 -23.48 -22.19 17.13
N PHE A 12 -23.43 -22.69 15.90
CA PHE A 12 -22.52 -22.18 14.89
C PHE A 12 -22.76 -20.66 14.83
N THR A 13 -22.00 -19.89 15.60
CA THR A 13 -21.86 -18.48 15.36
C THR A 13 -21.13 -18.41 14.03
N SER A 14 -21.88 -18.07 12.99
CA SER A 14 -21.33 -17.63 11.72
C SER A 14 -20.36 -16.49 12.05
N TYR A 15 -19.06 -16.80 12.10
CA TYR A 15 -18.04 -15.77 12.04
C TYR A 15 -18.21 -15.12 10.66
N SER A 16 -18.76 -13.91 10.62
CA SER A 16 -18.67 -13.08 9.42
C SER A 16 -17.18 -12.81 9.19
N PHE A 17 -16.61 -13.46 8.17
CA PHE A 17 -15.25 -13.19 7.73
C PHE A 17 -15.18 -11.77 7.15
N ALA A 18 -14.29 -10.98 7.76
CA ALA A 18 -13.60 -9.78 7.29
C ALA A 18 -14.36 -8.82 6.33
N GLN A 19 -14.75 -7.65 6.86
CA GLN A 19 -14.69 -6.42 6.08
C GLN A 19 -13.21 -6.16 5.77
N VAL A 20 -12.75 -6.55 4.59
CA VAL A 20 -11.53 -5.97 4.02
C VAL A 20 -11.96 -4.57 3.55
N ASP A 21 -11.71 -3.57 4.39
CA ASP A 21 -11.80 -2.18 3.95
C ASP A 21 -10.56 -1.95 3.10
N ASP A 22 -10.72 -2.02 1.77
CA ASP A 22 -9.62 -1.81 0.83
C ASP A 22 -9.09 -0.39 1.01
N LYS A 23 -7.91 -0.28 1.63
CA LYS A 23 -7.32 1.01 1.94
C LYS A 23 -6.86 1.68 0.65
N LEU A 24 -7.57 2.73 0.25
CA LEU A 24 -7.18 3.55 -0.90
C LEU A 24 -6.14 4.61 -0.49
N VAL A 25 -5.19 4.88 -1.38
CA VAL A 25 -4.29 6.04 -1.27
C VAL A 25 -4.61 7.02 -2.38
N VAL A 26 -4.72 8.31 -2.05
CA VAL A 26 -4.87 9.38 -3.04
C VAL A 26 -3.59 10.20 -3.08
N LEU A 27 -2.92 10.20 -4.23
CA LEU A 27 -1.80 11.10 -4.49
C LEU A 27 -2.35 12.41 -5.05
N HIS A 28 -2.14 13.50 -4.29
CA HIS A 28 -2.43 14.84 -4.75
C HIS A 28 -1.23 15.36 -5.55
N THR A 29 -1.42 15.60 -6.85
CA THR A 29 -0.37 16.12 -7.72
C THR A 29 -0.77 17.48 -8.30
N ASN A 30 0.18 18.21 -8.86
CA ASN A 30 -0.08 19.47 -9.55
C ASN A 30 -0.89 19.31 -10.86
N LEU A 31 -1.07 18.08 -11.36
CA LEU A 31 -1.83 17.76 -12.57
C LEU A 31 -3.13 17.00 -12.27
N GLY A 32 -3.52 16.90 -11.00
CA GLY A 32 -4.73 16.22 -10.56
C GLY A 32 -4.48 15.10 -9.56
N ASN A 33 -5.55 14.45 -9.15
CA ASN A 33 -5.48 13.37 -8.17
C ASN A 33 -5.29 12.01 -8.87
N ILE A 34 -4.46 11.16 -8.27
CA ILE A 34 -4.34 9.74 -8.65
C ILE A 34 -4.81 8.91 -7.48
N THR A 35 -5.87 8.13 -7.65
CA THR A 35 -6.35 7.18 -6.63
C THR A 35 -5.76 5.81 -6.91
N ILE A 36 -5.18 5.20 -5.88
CA ILE A 36 -4.51 3.91 -5.91
C ILE A 36 -5.28 2.94 -5.04
N GLU A 37 -5.69 1.83 -5.64
CA GLU A 37 -6.17 0.62 -5.00
C GLU A 37 -5.04 -0.41 -4.99
N PHE A 38 -4.95 -1.23 -3.94
CA PHE A 38 -3.86 -2.17 -3.74
C PHE A 38 -4.32 -3.62 -3.80
N PHE A 39 -3.39 -4.51 -4.10
CA PHE A 39 -3.58 -5.96 -4.07
C PHE A 39 -2.75 -6.57 -2.93
N PRO A 40 -3.19 -6.47 -1.66
CA PRO A 40 -2.40 -6.91 -0.50
C PRO A 40 -2.26 -8.44 -0.39
N GLN A 41 -3.13 -9.21 -1.05
CA GLN A 41 -3.00 -10.67 -1.12
C GLN A 41 -1.84 -11.08 -2.03
N ASP A 42 -1.56 -10.24 -3.01
CA ASP A 42 -0.48 -10.43 -3.95
C ASP A 42 0.82 -9.91 -3.28
N ALA A 43 0.90 -8.62 -2.93
CA ALA A 43 2.16 -7.98 -2.50
C ALA A 43 2.08 -7.44 -1.05
N PRO A 44 1.88 -8.28 -0.03
CA PRO A 44 1.59 -7.80 1.32
C PRO A 44 2.68 -6.88 1.88
N ASN A 45 3.96 -7.17 1.63
CA ASN A 45 5.06 -6.36 2.14
C ASN A 45 5.20 -5.04 1.39
N HIS A 46 5.08 -5.05 0.05
CA HIS A 46 5.16 -3.81 -0.73
C HIS A 46 3.99 -2.87 -0.45
N VAL A 47 2.77 -3.41 -0.31
CA VAL A 47 1.58 -2.60 0.03
C VAL A 47 1.76 -1.97 1.41
N THR A 48 2.19 -2.76 2.41
CA THR A 48 2.43 -2.26 3.77
C THR A 48 3.49 -1.15 3.78
N ASN A 49 4.61 -1.35 3.06
CA ASN A 49 5.67 -0.36 2.97
C ASN A 49 5.23 0.91 2.26
N PHE A 50 4.49 0.81 1.15
CA PHE A 50 3.98 1.98 0.43
C PHE A 50 3.05 2.82 1.32
N ILE A 51 2.11 2.18 2.02
CA ILE A 51 1.18 2.87 2.95
C ILE A 51 1.97 3.54 4.08
N LYS A 52 2.92 2.84 4.70
CA LYS A 52 3.79 3.39 5.75
C LYS A 52 4.54 4.64 5.26
N LEU A 53 5.13 4.59 4.07
CA LEU A 53 5.86 5.72 3.49
C LEU A 53 4.93 6.88 3.18
N ALA A 54 3.76 6.61 2.59
CA ALA A 54 2.74 7.63 2.33
C ALA A 54 2.26 8.33 3.63
N GLU A 55 1.94 7.56 4.67
CA GLU A 55 1.50 8.11 5.97
C GLU A 55 2.58 8.94 6.67
N SER A 56 3.86 8.62 6.43
CA SER A 56 4.99 9.41 6.96
C SER A 56 5.28 10.70 6.20
N GLY A 57 4.57 10.97 5.09
CA GLY A 57 4.85 12.09 4.19
C GLY A 57 6.12 11.90 3.35
N PHE A 58 6.64 10.67 3.24
CA PHE A 58 7.89 10.40 2.53
C PHE A 58 7.81 10.82 1.05
N TYR A 59 6.66 10.63 0.40
CA TYR A 59 6.47 10.99 -1.00
C TYR A 59 6.18 12.48 -1.24
N ASP A 60 5.91 13.25 -0.19
CA ASP A 60 5.52 14.66 -0.32
C ASP A 60 6.65 15.48 -0.96
N GLY A 61 6.31 16.21 -2.03
CA GLY A 61 7.25 17.01 -2.80
C GLY A 61 8.20 16.20 -3.70
N THR A 62 8.07 14.88 -3.79
CA THR A 62 8.81 14.10 -4.81
C THR A 62 8.24 14.34 -6.21
N LEU A 63 9.10 14.24 -7.22
CA LEU A 63 8.74 14.42 -8.62
C LEU A 63 8.60 13.08 -9.35
N PHE A 64 7.74 13.06 -10.37
CA PHE A 64 7.79 12.07 -11.43
C PHE A 64 8.94 12.40 -12.39
N HIS A 65 10.15 11.93 -12.07
CA HIS A 65 11.39 12.35 -12.73
C HIS A 65 11.70 11.56 -14.01
N ARG A 66 11.03 10.43 -14.27
CA ARG A 66 11.21 9.65 -15.49
C ARG A 66 9.86 9.41 -16.16
N ILE A 67 9.75 9.86 -17.40
CA ILE A 67 8.52 9.80 -18.21
C ILE A 67 8.88 9.16 -19.54
N ILE A 68 8.29 7.98 -19.81
CA ILE A 68 8.41 7.29 -21.09
C ILE A 68 7.03 7.26 -21.73
N PRO A 69 6.81 8.01 -22.83
CA PRO A 69 5.54 8.04 -23.51
C PRO A 69 5.05 6.62 -23.85
N ASN A 70 3.75 6.38 -23.63
CA ASN A 70 3.10 5.11 -23.90
C ASN A 70 3.65 3.90 -23.13
N PHE A 71 4.41 4.11 -22.05
CA PHE A 71 4.95 3.03 -21.23
C PHE A 71 4.76 3.29 -19.73
N MET A 72 5.51 4.23 -19.16
CA MET A 72 5.48 4.45 -17.70
C MET A 72 5.91 5.85 -17.29
N ILE A 73 5.47 6.23 -16.09
CA ILE A 73 6.08 7.29 -15.29
C ILE A 73 6.69 6.67 -14.04
N GLN A 74 7.79 7.23 -13.55
CA GLN A 74 8.47 6.81 -12.33
C GLN A 74 8.62 8.01 -11.40
N GLY A 75 8.29 7.81 -10.12
CA GLY A 75 8.38 8.81 -9.07
C GLY A 75 8.81 8.19 -7.75
N GLY A 76 8.60 8.93 -6.65
CA GLY A 76 8.87 8.45 -5.30
C GLY A 76 10.34 8.45 -4.87
N ASP A 77 11.22 9.11 -5.63
CA ASP A 77 12.63 9.28 -5.26
C ASP A 77 12.83 10.55 -4.40
N PRO A 78 13.32 10.45 -3.15
CA PRO A 78 13.58 11.60 -2.28
C PRO A 78 14.65 12.56 -2.80
N ASN A 79 15.57 12.14 -3.66
CA ASN A 79 16.59 13.01 -4.25
C ASN A 79 15.95 14.11 -5.12
N THR A 80 14.75 13.87 -5.66
CA THR A 80 14.02 14.87 -6.46
C THR A 80 13.56 16.08 -5.65
N LYS A 81 13.61 16.03 -4.31
CA LYS A 81 13.21 17.15 -3.46
C LYS A 81 14.25 18.25 -3.41
N ASN A 82 15.52 17.90 -3.19
CA ASN A 82 16.58 18.87 -2.86
C ASN A 82 17.99 18.44 -3.34
N SER A 83 18.11 17.46 -4.23
CA SER A 83 19.41 16.96 -4.72
C SER A 83 19.56 17.19 -6.22
N GLU A 84 20.82 17.10 -6.68
CA GLU A 84 21.19 17.27 -8.09
C GLU A 84 20.42 16.30 -9.00
N GLU A 85 20.00 16.77 -10.17
CA GLU A 85 19.24 15.96 -11.15
C GLU A 85 19.98 14.69 -11.57
N SER A 86 21.32 14.72 -11.54
CA SER A 86 22.18 13.57 -11.83
C SER A 86 22.02 12.40 -10.85
N THR A 87 21.40 12.64 -9.69
CA THR A 87 21.16 11.64 -8.64
C THR A 87 19.75 11.07 -8.67
N TRP A 88 18.87 11.59 -9.54
CA TRP A 88 17.48 11.15 -9.64
C TRP A 88 17.41 9.72 -10.21
N GLY A 89 16.49 8.92 -9.69
CA GLY A 89 16.35 7.49 -9.96
C GLY A 89 17.22 6.59 -9.07
N THR A 90 18.01 7.15 -8.15
CA THR A 90 18.94 6.37 -7.29
C THR A 90 18.65 6.48 -5.80
N GLY A 91 17.75 7.38 -5.38
CA GLY A 91 17.32 7.46 -4.00
C GLY A 91 16.28 6.41 -3.64
N GLY A 92 15.96 6.32 -2.35
CA GLY A 92 14.97 5.39 -1.84
C GLY A 92 14.78 5.50 -0.32
N PRO A 93 13.88 4.71 0.27
CA PRO A 93 13.58 4.76 1.70
C PRO A 93 14.66 4.10 2.58
N GLY A 94 15.71 3.52 1.98
CA GLY A 94 16.78 2.79 2.68
C GLY A 94 16.40 1.36 3.11
N GLU A 95 15.11 1.03 3.12
CA GLU A 95 14.57 -0.32 3.31
C GLU A 95 14.47 -1.03 1.95
N PHE A 96 15.08 -2.21 1.84
CA PHE A 96 15.01 -3.06 0.65
C PHE A 96 14.07 -4.23 0.95
N LEU A 97 13.08 -4.43 0.08
CA LEU A 97 12.16 -5.55 0.18
C LEU A 97 12.56 -6.62 -0.83
N ASP A 98 12.42 -7.88 -0.44
CA ASP A 98 12.51 -8.99 -1.37
C ASP A 98 11.36 -8.91 -2.37
N ALA A 99 11.62 -9.35 -3.61
CA ALA A 99 10.59 -9.38 -4.64
C ALA A 99 9.43 -10.29 -4.22
N GLU A 100 8.21 -9.77 -4.37
CA GLU A 100 6.99 -10.56 -4.36
C GLU A 100 6.66 -10.83 -5.84
N PHE A 101 6.14 -12.03 -6.16
CA PHE A 101 5.77 -12.56 -7.50
C PHE A 101 6.86 -13.11 -8.42
#